data_AF-A0A817WKB5-F1
#
_entry.id   AF-A0A817WKB5-F1
#
_cell.length_a   1.000
_cell.length_b   1.000
_cell.length_c   1.000
_cell.angle_alpha   90.00
_cell.angle_beta   90.00
_cell.angle_gamma   90.00
#
_symmetry.space_group_name_H-M   'P 1'
#
loop_
_entity.id
_entity.type
_entity.pdbx_description
1 polymer ?
#
loop_
_entity_poly.entity_id
_entity_poly.type
_entity_poly.pdbx_seq_one_letter_code
_entity_poly.pdbx_strand_id
1 'polypeptide(L)'
;MGLNISGTIDRARHPEQYPDKAKGPTFDPMYGFPDGRKPKTFSNELRSTINNKTNIKSTSLKRSISSYETNNQNQLVKYRKKNLSIKQEIKDC
;
A
#
# COMPACT_ATOMS: atom_id res chain seq x y z
N MET A 1 21.87 10.88 18.76
CA MET A 1 21.93 10.80 17.29
C MET A 1 22.90 11.88 16.82
N GLY A 2 24.08 11.52 16.34
CA GLY A 2 25.14 12.47 16.00
C GLY A 2 24.96 13.07 14.61
N LEU A 3 24.89 14.40 14.52
CA LEU A 3 24.92 15.12 13.26
C LEU A 3 26.40 15.21 12.81
N ASN A 4 26.82 14.37 11.86
CA ASN A 4 28.18 14.42 11.32
C ASN A 4 28.32 15.56 10.29
N ILE A 5 28.36 16.81 10.76
CA ILE A 5 28.46 18.04 9.93
C ILE A 5 29.73 18.04 9.07
N SER A 6 30.81 17.41 9.54
CA SER A 6 32.07 17.30 8.79
C SER A 6 31.88 16.59 7.44
N GLY A 7 31.11 15.51 7.40
CA GLY A 7 30.94 14.69 6.18
C GLY A 7 30.11 15.35 5.08
N THR A 8 29.29 16.36 5.40
CA THR A 8 28.49 17.05 4.38
C THR A 8 29.27 18.10 3.62
N ILE A 9 30.23 18.76 4.27
CA ILE A 9 31.10 19.78 3.64
C ILE A 9 32.09 19.10 2.69
N ASP A 10 32.72 18.01 3.14
CA ASP A 10 33.68 17.27 2.31
C ASP A 10 33.01 16.61 1.11
N ARG A 11 31.75 16.16 1.26
CA ARG A 11 30.95 15.65 0.15
C ARG A 11 30.57 16.71 -0.87
N ALA A 12 30.34 17.95 -0.46
CA ALA A 12 30.10 19.06 -1.38
C ALA A 12 31.37 19.46 -2.14
N ARG A 13 32.56 19.31 -1.53
CA ARG A 13 33.86 19.62 -2.16
C ARG A 13 34.31 18.54 -3.13
N HIS A 14 34.03 17.27 -2.84
CA HIS A 14 34.45 16.13 -3.68
C HIS A 14 33.30 15.18 -3.99
N PRO A 15 32.24 15.63 -4.71
CA PRO A 15 31.03 14.84 -4.92
C PRO A 15 31.30 13.51 -5.64
N GLU A 16 32.34 13.43 -6.46
CA GLU A 16 32.74 12.24 -7.22
C GLU A 16 33.25 11.09 -6.33
N GLN A 17 33.76 11.40 -5.14
CA GLN A 17 34.28 10.40 -4.21
C GLN A 17 33.19 9.75 -3.35
N TYR A 18 31.97 10.30 -3.36
CA TYR A 18 30.87 9.83 -2.53
C TYR A 18 29.77 9.21 -3.40
N PRO A 19 29.27 8.02 -3.03
CA PRO A 19 28.20 7.40 -3.79
C PRO A 19 26.92 8.24 -3.76
N ASP A 20 26.20 8.22 -4.87
CA ASP A 20 24.85 8.76 -4.94
C ASP A 20 23.87 7.79 -4.28
N LYS A 21 23.22 8.24 -3.21
CA LYS A 21 22.28 7.41 -2.45
C LYS A 21 21.02 7.07 -3.24
N ALA A 22 20.68 7.86 -4.26
CA ALA A 22 19.49 7.62 -5.09
C ALA A 22 19.72 6.53 -6.15
N LYS A 23 20.97 6.31 -6.56
CA LYS A 23 21.33 5.41 -7.68
C LYS A 23 21.63 3.97 -7.25
N GLY A 24 21.57 3.68 -5.95
CA GLY A 24 21.89 2.35 -5.42
C GLY A 24 23.38 2.02 -5.47
N PRO A 25 23.76 0.75 -5.22
CA PRO A 25 25.15 0.32 -5.29
C PRO A 25 25.65 0.32 -6.73
N THR A 26 26.80 0.94 -6.96
CA THR A 26 27.46 1.00 -8.27
C THR A 26 28.41 -0.17 -8.55
N PHE A 27 28.78 -0.92 -7.51
CA PHE A 27 29.62 -2.11 -7.62
C PHE A 27 28.78 -3.38 -7.62
N ASP A 28 29.29 -4.41 -8.30
CA ASP A 28 28.69 -5.75 -8.29
C ASP A 28 28.60 -6.27 -6.84
N PRO A 29 27.43 -6.77 -6.39
CA PRO A 29 27.26 -7.31 -5.05
C PRO A 29 28.15 -8.52 -4.72
N MET A 30 28.75 -9.20 -5.73
CA MET A 30 29.71 -10.29 -5.58
C MET A 30 31.17 -9.81 -5.56
N TYR A 31 31.44 -8.55 -5.89
CA TYR A 31 32.80 -8.01 -5.89
C TYR A 31 33.39 -8.05 -4.49
N GLY A 32 34.53 -8.75 -4.33
CA GLY A 32 35.17 -8.98 -3.04
C GLY A 32 34.64 -10.20 -2.25
N PHE A 33 33.76 -11.02 -2.84
CA PHE A 33 33.23 -12.24 -2.23
C PHE A 33 33.68 -13.49 -3.02
N PRO A 34 34.88 -14.04 -2.76
CA PRO A 34 35.44 -15.16 -3.54
C PRO A 34 34.60 -16.44 -3.45
N ASP A 35 33.98 -16.71 -2.31
CA ASP A 35 33.09 -17.87 -2.09
C ASP A 35 31.60 -17.52 -2.32
N GLY A 36 31.34 -16.37 -2.94
CA GLY A 36 29.99 -15.84 -3.12
C GLY A 36 29.38 -15.25 -1.85
N ARG A 37 28.34 -14.44 -2.03
CA ARG A 37 27.65 -13.77 -0.93
C ARG A 37 26.41 -14.56 -0.51
N LYS A 38 26.33 -14.97 0.76
CA LYS A 38 25.14 -15.66 1.30
C LYS A 38 23.89 -14.76 1.24
N PRO A 39 22.74 -15.27 0.79
CA PRO A 39 21.50 -14.49 0.76
C PRO A 39 21.00 -14.21 2.19
N LYS A 40 20.34 -13.05 2.37
CA LYS A 40 19.77 -12.67 3.66
C LYS A 40 18.56 -13.56 3.97
N THR A 41 18.65 -14.36 5.03
CA THR A 41 17.54 -15.17 5.53
C THR A 41 16.52 -14.26 6.23
N PHE A 42 15.29 -14.23 5.72
CA PHE A 42 14.17 -13.58 6.43
C PHE A 42 13.59 -14.56 7.45
N SER A 43 13.52 -14.16 8.72
CA SER A 43 12.79 -14.92 9.73
C SER A 43 11.28 -14.85 9.48
N ASN A 44 10.58 -15.96 9.73
CA ASN A 44 9.14 -16.10 9.47
C ASN A 44 8.26 -15.14 10.29
N GLU A 45 8.79 -14.51 11.35
CA GLU A 45 8.09 -13.47 12.12
C GLU A 45 7.69 -12.27 11.26
N LEU A 46 8.52 -11.88 10.28
CA LEU A 46 8.24 -10.80 9.32
C LEU A 46 7.14 -11.17 8.31
N ARG A 47 6.98 -12.46 7.98
CA ARG A 47 5.87 -12.92 7.12
C ARG A 47 4.52 -12.81 7.81
N SER A 48 4.46 -13.06 9.12
CA SER A 48 3.21 -12.94 9.89
C SER A 48 2.69 -11.50 9.93
N THR A 49 3.59 -10.52 10.08
CA THR A 49 3.25 -9.10 10.12
C THR A 49 2.80 -8.57 8.76
N ILE A 50 3.40 -9.05 7.66
CA ILE A 50 2.95 -8.73 6.30
C ILE A 50 1.55 -9.31 6.02
N ASN A 51 1.32 -10.58 6.38
CA ASN A 51 0.01 -11.23 6.22
C ASN A 51 -1.11 -10.53 7.03
N ASN A 52 -0.79 -10.05 8.23
CA ASN A 52 -1.75 -9.28 9.03
C ASN A 52 -2.06 -7.92 8.38
N LYS A 53 -1.06 -7.22 7.85
CA LYS A 53 -1.26 -5.91 7.19
C LYS A 53 -2.05 -6.02 5.88
N THR A 54 -1.87 -7.09 5.12
CA THR A 54 -2.66 -7.38 3.90
C THR A 54 -4.09 -7.79 4.24
N ASN A 55 -4.31 -8.57 5.31
CA ASN A 55 -5.66 -8.93 5.78
C ASN A 55 -6.44 -7.73 6.34
N ILE A 56 -5.77 -6.79 7.01
CA ILE A 56 -6.43 -5.57 7.50
C ILE A 56 -6.90 -4.69 6.32
N LYS A 57 -6.10 -4.56 5.26
CA LYS A 57 -6.50 -3.82 4.05
C LYS A 57 -7.64 -4.51 3.30
N SER A 58 -7.60 -5.83 3.18
CA SER A 58 -8.65 -6.59 2.48
C SER A 58 -9.99 -6.56 3.23
N THR A 59 -9.98 -6.63 4.57
CA THR A 59 -11.21 -6.55 5.39
C THR A 59 -11.82 -5.16 5.44
N SER A 60 -11.00 -4.09 5.45
CA SER A 60 -11.50 -2.71 5.33
C SER A 60 -12.16 -2.48 3.98
N LEU A 61 -11.50 -2.89 2.88
CA LEU A 61 -12.05 -2.78 1.54
C LEU A 61 -13.34 -3.58 1.37
N LYS A 62 -13.39 -4.82 1.87
CA LYS A 62 -14.61 -5.65 1.87
C LYS A 62 -15.77 -4.97 2.61
N ARG A 63 -15.52 -4.33 3.75
CA ARG A 63 -16.53 -3.57 4.49
C ARG A 63 -17.04 -2.37 3.70
N SER A 64 -16.15 -1.62 3.05
CA SER A 64 -16.55 -0.48 2.21
C SER A 64 -17.41 -0.91 1.01
N ILE A 65 -17.03 -1.99 0.32
CA ILE A 65 -17.80 -2.53 -0.81
C ILE A 65 -19.18 -3.00 -0.36
N SER A 66 -19.25 -3.78 0.72
CA SER A 66 -20.53 -4.28 1.27
C SER A 66 -21.46 -3.13 1.70
N SER A 67 -20.92 -2.07 2.31
CA SER A 67 -21.69 -0.87 2.66
C SER A 67 -22.25 -0.15 1.43
N TYR A 68 -21.45 0.00 0.39
CA TYR A 68 -21.88 0.60 -0.87
C TYR A 68 -23.00 -0.20 -1.54
N GLU A 69 -22.84 -1.52 -1.65
CA GLU A 69 -23.87 -2.41 -2.21
C GLU A 69 -25.17 -2.34 -1.43
N THR A 70 -25.10 -2.35 -0.10
CA THR A 70 -26.28 -2.27 0.78
C THR A 70 -27.03 -0.95 0.58
N ASN A 71 -26.31 0.18 0.49
CA ASN A 71 -26.92 1.48 0.24
C ASN A 71 -27.63 1.52 -1.12
N ASN A 72 -26.98 0.99 -2.16
CA ASN A 72 -27.54 0.97 -3.51
C ASN A 72 -28.81 0.11 -3.60
N GLN A 73 -28.82 -1.05 -2.93
CA GLN A 73 -30.00 -1.91 -2.81
C GLN A 73 -31.16 -1.19 -2.09
N ASN A 74 -30.87 -0.49 -0.99
CA ASN A 74 -31.89 0.27 -0.26
C ASN A 74 -32.52 1.38 -1.10
N GLN A 75 -31.72 2.08 -1.91
CA GLN A 75 -32.22 3.11 -2.82
C GLN A 75 -33.11 2.50 -3.91
N LEU A 76 -32.70 1.39 -4.52
CA LEU A 76 -33.53 0.68 -5.51
C LEU A 76 -34.88 0.26 -4.94
N VAL A 77 -34.91 -0.28 -3.72
CA VAL A 77 -36.16 -0.64 -3.03
C VAL A 77 -37.05 0.59 -2.82
N LYS A 78 -36.47 1.72 -2.42
CA LYS A 78 -37.20 2.98 -2.24
C LYS A 78 -37.85 3.47 -3.54
N TYR A 79 -37.12 3.45 -4.66
CA TYR A 79 -37.67 3.81 -5.96
C TYR A 79 -38.77 2.86 -6.43
N ARG A 80 -38.60 1.55 -6.22
CA ARG A 80 -39.64 0.56 -6.57
C ARG A 80 -40.93 0.78 -5.79
N LYS A 81 -40.85 1.03 -4.47
CA LYS A 81 -42.02 1.35 -3.65
C LYS A 81 -42.73 2.61 -4.12
N LYS A 82 -41.97 3.68 -4.43
CA LYS A 82 -42.54 4.93 -4.95
C LYS A 82 -43.27 4.71 -6.28
N ASN A 83 -42.66 3.99 -7.22
CA ASN A 83 -43.29 3.69 -8.51
C ASN A 83 -44.55 2.83 -8.35
N LEU A 84 -44.56 1.90 -7.40
CA LEU A 84 -45.75 1.08 -7.12
C LEU A 84 -46.89 1.92 -6.57
N SER A 85 -46.60 2.86 -5.65
CA SER A 85 -47.58 3.82 -5.11
C SER A 85 -48.21 4.66 -6.22
N ILE A 86 -47.39 5.25 -7.09
CA ILE A 86 -47.86 6.08 -8.21
C ILE A 86 -48.76 5.27 -9.15
N LYS A 87 -48.39 4.02 -9.46
CA LYS A 87 -49.22 3.14 -10.29
C LYS A 87 -50.57 2.83 -9.66
N GLN A 88 -50.61 2.69 -8.34
CA GLN A 88 -51.84 2.44 -7.61
C GLN A 88 -52.74 3.68 -7.61
N GLU A 89 -52.18 4.87 -7.33
CA GLU A 89 -52.91 6.15 -7.40
C GLU A 89 -53.52 6.39 -8.79
N ILE A 90 -52.79 6.10 -9.87
CA ILE A 90 -53.31 6.22 -11.25
C ILE A 90 -54.47 5.25 -11.52
N LYS A 91 -54.45 4.06 -10.92
CA LYS A 91 -55.48 3.03 -11.12
C LYS A 91 -56.76 3.32 -10.33
N ASP A 92 -56.62 4.02 -9.21
CA ASP A 92 -57.73 4.37 -8.31
C ASP A 92 -58.45 5.68 -8.72
N CYS A 93 -57.92 6.41 -9.72
CA CYS A 93 -58.57 7.55 -10.40
C CYS A 93 -59.43 7.10 -11.59
#